data_AF-A0A9W3C860-F1
#
_entry.id   AF-A0A9W3C860-F1
#
_cell.length_a   1.000
_cell.length_b   1.000
_cell.length_c   1.000
_cell.angle_alpha   90.00
_cell.angle_beta   90.00
_cell.angle_gamma   90.00
#
_symmetry.space_group_name_H-M   'P 1'
#
loop_
_entity.id
_entity.type
_entity.pdbx_description
1 polymer ?
#
loop_
_entity_poly.entity_id
_entity_poly.type
_entity_poly.pdbx_seq_one_letter_code
_entity_poly.pdbx_strand_id
1 'polypeptide(L)'
;MRAVLMWTISDFPAYGMLSGWTTHGRLSCPYCQDNTDAFQLKHGRKTCWFDCHRRFLPPDHPYRRSRNLFTKNKRVFDDPTPEISGREMLTQLRDFGAERTPDVGGHVHYPVDAVGDLHNWHKKSIFWDLPYWKDHLLRHNLDVMHIEKNFFDNLMNTILNVQGKTKDNLKSRLDLVDICAREELHVDENGRAPFPIYRLDAAAKDAFFDWISKDVEFPDGYASNLGNCVDRREGKFTGLKSHDCHVMMQRLLPFAFKELLPKNVYEAVAGISAFFRDLCTRSVTPECIENLKTNIAVIKCNLEKIFPPSFFDVMEHLVIHLPRELELGGPVQYRWMYLYERYMFHLKKMVKNLSRVEGSIVAQFIRAETSNFAEHYFPGEVQTKSRKPARHDDRGERATYYVTVPDIFTDVGRLSGKPKNRQLTEEEHSQLQIYLLTNCEDVFQYESGSNIDTPQRRN
;
A
#
# COMPACT_ATOMS: atom_id res chain seq x y z
N MET A 1 -27.34 -13.62 -13.48
CA MET A 1 -25.99 -13.22 -13.02
C MET A 1 -25.83 -13.70 -11.58
N ARG A 2 -24.78 -14.46 -11.26
CA ARG A 2 -24.42 -14.81 -9.87
C ARG A 2 -23.18 -13.98 -9.52
N ALA A 3 -23.21 -13.30 -8.37
CA ALA A 3 -22.10 -12.46 -7.90
C ALA A 3 -21.65 -12.93 -6.52
N VAL A 4 -20.33 -12.84 -6.26
CA VAL A 4 -19.71 -13.18 -4.98
C VAL A 4 -18.86 -12.00 -4.54
N LEU A 5 -19.02 -11.56 -3.29
CA LEU A 5 -18.16 -10.54 -2.69
C LEU A 5 -16.90 -11.21 -2.18
N MET A 6 -15.77 -11.07 -2.89
CA MET A 6 -14.51 -11.71 -2.50
C MET A 6 -13.92 -11.09 -1.22
N TRP A 7 -13.83 -9.76 -1.19
CA TRP A 7 -13.29 -8.99 -0.06
C TRP A 7 -13.69 -7.52 -0.16
N THR A 8 -13.47 -6.76 0.92
CA THR A 8 -13.55 -5.28 0.89
C THR A 8 -12.17 -4.63 0.90
N ILE A 9 -12.06 -3.41 0.37
CA ILE A 9 -10.87 -2.57 0.43
C ILE A 9 -11.31 -1.22 0.98
N SER A 10 -10.65 -0.76 2.04
CA SER A 10 -11.01 0.48 2.74
C SER A 10 -9.80 0.99 3.53
N ASP A 11 -9.78 2.29 3.83
CA ASP A 11 -8.83 2.81 4.82
C ASP A 11 -9.07 2.18 6.21
N PHE A 12 -8.12 2.33 7.13
CA PHE A 12 -8.21 1.66 8.43
C PHE A 12 -9.39 2.14 9.30
N PRO A 13 -9.78 3.42 9.31
CA PRO A 13 -11.03 3.84 9.95
C PRO A 13 -12.27 3.16 9.36
N ALA A 14 -12.44 3.14 8.03
CA ALA A 14 -13.59 2.49 7.40
C ALA A 14 -13.51 0.96 7.47
N TYR A 15 -12.32 0.36 7.61
CA TYR A 15 -12.16 -1.05 7.94
C TYR A 15 -12.96 -1.38 9.19
N GLY A 16 -12.90 -0.52 10.21
CA GLY A 16 -13.64 -0.77 11.44
C GLY A 16 -15.14 -0.68 11.25
N MET A 17 -15.61 0.26 10.43
CA MET A 17 -17.03 0.35 10.07
C MET A 17 -17.53 -0.86 9.27
N LEU A 18 -16.71 -1.41 8.36
CA LEU A 18 -17.09 -2.52 7.49
C LEU A 18 -16.96 -3.89 8.16
N SER A 19 -15.95 -4.08 9.01
CA SER A 19 -15.73 -5.33 9.73
C SER A 19 -16.58 -5.45 10.98
N GLY A 20 -16.84 -4.33 11.66
CA GLY A 20 -17.39 -4.31 13.01
C GLY A 20 -16.32 -4.42 14.10
N TRP A 21 -15.03 -4.40 13.74
CA TRP A 21 -13.89 -4.35 14.65
C TRP A 21 -13.43 -2.91 14.89
N THR A 22 -13.28 -2.50 16.14
CA THR A 22 -12.81 -1.16 16.48
C THR A 22 -11.33 -1.00 16.10
N THR A 23 -10.98 0.08 15.42
CA THR A 23 -9.62 0.39 14.97
C THR A 23 -8.85 1.30 15.93
N HIS A 24 -9.38 1.46 17.15
CA HIS A 24 -8.80 2.22 18.26
C HIS A 24 -8.38 1.31 19.42
N GLY A 25 -7.50 1.83 20.28
CA GLY A 25 -7.04 1.13 21.48
C GLY A 25 -5.95 0.09 21.20
N ARG A 26 -5.56 -0.66 22.26
CA ARG A 26 -4.52 -1.71 22.21
C ARG A 26 -4.88 -2.90 21.33
N LEU A 27 -6.17 -3.17 21.21
CA LEU A 27 -6.75 -4.29 20.46
C LEU A 27 -7.06 -3.94 18.99
N SER A 28 -6.59 -2.80 18.49
CA SER A 28 -7.01 -2.33 17.16
C SER A 28 -6.56 -3.22 16.01
N CYS A 29 -5.50 -4.02 16.18
CA CYS A 29 -5.06 -4.97 15.17
C CYS A 29 -6.03 -6.17 15.09
N PRO A 30 -6.73 -6.38 13.95
CA PRO A 30 -7.71 -7.47 13.81
C PRO A 30 -7.06 -8.86 13.71
N TYR A 31 -5.75 -8.90 13.38
CA TYR A 31 -4.97 -10.13 13.27
C TYR A 31 -4.42 -10.60 14.63
N CYS A 32 -3.88 -9.67 15.43
CA CYS A 32 -3.33 -10.00 16.75
C CYS A 32 -4.41 -10.08 17.84
N GLN A 33 -5.53 -9.36 17.68
CA GLN A 33 -6.62 -9.27 18.65
C GLN A 33 -6.14 -8.96 20.08
N ASP A 34 -6.57 -9.74 21.07
CA ASP A 34 -6.19 -9.67 22.48
C ASP A 34 -4.81 -10.27 22.78
N ASN A 35 -4.30 -11.11 21.89
CA ASN A 35 -2.94 -11.64 21.94
C ASN A 35 -1.93 -10.62 21.38
N THR A 36 -1.79 -9.49 22.06
CA THR A 36 -0.89 -8.40 21.69
C THR A 36 -0.18 -7.83 22.90
N ASP A 37 1.10 -7.52 22.74
CA ASP A 37 1.91 -6.81 23.73
C ASP A 37 1.72 -5.29 23.68
N ALA A 38 0.79 -4.80 22.86
CA ALA A 38 0.53 -3.38 22.69
C ALA A 38 0.08 -2.73 24.02
N PHE A 39 0.62 -1.55 24.29
CA PHE A 39 0.41 -0.85 25.56
C PHE A 39 0.17 0.64 25.33
N GLN A 40 -0.34 1.35 26.34
CA GLN A 40 -0.51 2.80 26.26
C GLN A 40 0.71 3.52 26.83
N LEU A 41 1.26 4.46 26.07
CA LEU A 41 2.34 5.33 26.53
C LEU A 41 1.86 6.22 27.69
N LYS A 42 2.67 6.33 28.73
CA LYS A 42 2.33 7.05 29.97
C LYS A 42 2.23 8.56 29.77
N HIS A 43 3.18 9.14 29.05
CA HIS A 43 3.23 10.57 28.75
C HIS A 43 2.57 10.88 27.41
N GLY A 44 2.82 10.06 26.38
CA GLY A 44 2.24 10.20 25.05
C GLY A 44 0.74 9.92 24.97
N ARG A 45 0.20 9.09 25.88
CA ARG A 45 -1.22 8.66 25.96
C ARG A 45 -1.76 7.94 24.72
N LYS A 46 -0.89 7.59 23.77
CA LYS A 46 -1.22 6.81 22.58
C LYS A 46 -0.93 5.34 22.81
N THR A 47 -1.71 4.49 22.16
CA THR A 47 -1.37 3.08 22.03
C THR A 47 -0.10 2.91 21.21
N CYS A 48 0.75 1.99 21.63
CA CYS A 48 2.07 1.74 21.10
C CYS A 48 2.26 0.23 20.88
N TRP A 49 2.84 -0.11 19.73
CA TRP A 49 3.21 -1.45 19.31
C TRP A 49 4.73 -1.64 19.29
N PHE A 50 5.45 -0.85 20.09
CA PHE A 50 6.89 -1.04 20.28
C PHE A 50 7.16 -2.38 20.95
N ASP A 51 8.15 -3.10 20.45
CA ASP A 51 8.60 -4.38 20.96
C ASP A 51 7.55 -5.50 20.88
N CYS A 52 6.60 -5.36 19.95
CA CYS A 52 5.57 -6.36 19.65
C CYS A 52 6.00 -7.31 18.51
N HIS A 53 7.13 -7.05 17.84
CA HIS A 53 7.52 -7.72 16.61
C HIS A 53 8.55 -8.84 16.81
N ARG A 54 9.25 -8.87 17.95
CA ARG A 54 10.26 -9.92 18.24
C ARG A 54 9.67 -11.33 18.25
N ARG A 55 8.40 -11.48 18.61
CA ARG A 55 7.68 -12.76 18.58
C ARG A 55 7.54 -13.35 17.17
N PHE A 56 7.72 -12.55 16.11
CA PHE A 56 7.68 -13.01 14.71
C PHE A 56 9.03 -13.50 14.18
N LEU A 57 10.10 -13.35 14.97
CA LEU A 57 11.42 -13.89 14.62
C LEU A 57 11.51 -15.39 14.94
N PRO A 58 12.45 -16.16 14.37
CA PRO A 58 12.73 -17.51 14.83
C PRO A 58 13.02 -17.58 16.34
N PRO A 59 12.64 -18.66 17.06
CA PRO A 59 12.83 -18.78 18.52
C PRO A 59 14.29 -18.65 19.00
N ASP A 60 15.24 -19.04 18.16
CA ASP A 60 16.68 -18.97 18.41
C ASP A 60 17.30 -17.62 18.03
N HIS A 61 16.54 -16.72 17.38
CA HIS A 61 17.05 -15.44 16.91
C HIS A 61 17.59 -14.57 18.08
N PRO A 62 18.81 -14.01 18.00
CA PRO A 62 19.44 -13.28 19.12
C PRO A 62 18.60 -12.14 19.69
N TYR A 63 17.85 -11.42 18.86
CA TYR A 63 16.99 -10.30 19.30
C TYR A 63 15.92 -10.71 20.32
N ARG A 64 15.39 -11.94 20.26
CA ARG A 64 14.43 -12.45 21.26
C ARG A 64 15.03 -12.50 22.68
N ARG A 65 16.36 -12.64 22.79
CA ARG A 65 17.08 -12.73 24.07
C ARG A 65 17.71 -11.41 24.52
N SER A 66 17.73 -10.38 23.66
CA SER A 66 18.28 -9.07 24.01
C SER A 66 17.47 -8.40 25.12
N ARG A 67 18.16 -7.82 26.10
CA ARG A 67 17.56 -7.14 27.27
C ARG A 67 17.73 -5.61 27.23
N ASN A 68 18.42 -5.07 26.24
CA ASN A 68 18.82 -3.67 26.17
C ASN A 68 18.49 -2.99 24.83
N LEU A 69 18.32 -3.73 23.75
CA LEU A 69 18.07 -3.15 22.42
C LEU A 69 16.61 -2.67 22.22
N PHE A 70 15.67 -3.25 22.97
CA PHE A 70 14.22 -3.02 22.87
C PHE A 70 13.67 -2.51 24.21
N THR A 71 12.61 -3.14 24.75
CA THR A 71 12.17 -2.89 26.13
C THR A 71 13.23 -3.39 27.11
N LYS A 72 13.63 -2.53 28.03
CA LYS A 72 14.67 -2.83 29.02
C LYS A 72 14.27 -4.03 29.88
N ASN A 73 15.21 -4.93 30.11
CA ASN A 73 15.05 -6.15 30.91
C ASN A 73 14.01 -7.17 30.40
N LYS A 74 13.45 -7.00 29.19
CA LYS A 74 12.46 -7.93 28.62
C LYS A 74 13.10 -8.91 27.62
N ARG A 75 12.86 -10.21 27.82
CA ARG A 75 13.08 -11.27 26.81
C ARG A 75 11.72 -11.72 26.27
N VAL A 76 11.69 -12.17 25.02
CA VAL A 76 10.45 -12.62 24.36
C VAL A 76 10.62 -14.08 23.95
N PHE A 77 9.71 -14.92 24.42
CA PHE A 77 9.69 -16.36 24.09
C PHE A 77 8.40 -16.77 23.40
N ASP A 78 7.37 -15.94 23.48
CA ASP A 78 6.08 -16.18 22.87
C ASP A 78 6.18 -16.26 21.35
N ASP A 79 5.38 -17.11 20.75
CA ASP A 79 5.22 -17.23 19.30
C ASP A 79 4.19 -16.21 18.78
N PRO A 80 4.12 -15.96 17.47
CA PRO A 80 3.09 -15.09 16.89
C PRO A 80 1.68 -15.57 17.23
N THR A 81 0.73 -14.64 17.22
CA THR A 81 -0.69 -14.98 17.37
C THR A 81 -1.12 -15.93 16.25
N PRO A 82 -1.77 -17.06 16.56
CA PRO A 82 -2.34 -17.94 15.54
C PRO A 82 -3.39 -17.22 14.70
N GLU A 83 -3.51 -17.61 13.44
CA GLU A 83 -4.57 -17.09 12.58
C GLU A 83 -5.95 -17.55 13.06
N ILE A 84 -6.89 -16.61 13.13
CA ILE A 84 -8.26 -16.87 13.54
C ILE A 84 -9.12 -17.04 12.29
N SER A 85 -9.76 -18.19 12.17
CA SER A 85 -10.65 -18.50 11.05
C SER A 85 -11.92 -17.65 11.09
N GLY A 86 -12.59 -17.50 9.95
CA GLY A 86 -13.88 -16.80 9.91
C GLY A 86 -14.95 -17.47 10.78
N ARG A 87 -14.89 -18.78 10.98
CA ARG A 87 -15.82 -19.51 11.85
C ARG A 87 -15.57 -19.22 13.32
N GLU A 88 -14.31 -19.09 13.73
CA GLU A 88 -13.95 -18.67 15.10
C GLU A 88 -14.35 -17.21 15.33
N MET A 89 -14.08 -16.31 14.37
CA MET A 89 -14.56 -14.92 14.46
C MET A 89 -16.09 -14.83 14.58
N LEU A 90 -16.84 -15.66 13.85
CA LEU A 90 -18.30 -15.73 13.99
C LEU A 90 -18.74 -16.22 15.37
N THR A 91 -17.97 -17.14 15.96
CA THR A 91 -18.20 -17.63 17.32
C THR A 91 -17.93 -16.53 18.35
N GLN A 92 -16.84 -15.77 18.19
CA GLN A 92 -16.55 -14.59 19.03
C GLN A 92 -17.68 -13.56 19.00
N LEU A 93 -18.23 -13.26 17.82
CA LEU A 93 -19.35 -12.31 17.69
C LEU A 93 -20.55 -12.73 18.52
N ARG A 94 -20.87 -14.02 18.58
CA ARG A 94 -21.91 -14.59 19.44
C ARG A 94 -21.53 -14.47 20.91
N ASP A 95 -20.34 -14.94 21.27
CA ASP A 95 -19.92 -15.07 22.68
C ASP A 95 -19.77 -13.71 23.37
N PHE A 96 -19.35 -12.69 22.63
CA PHE A 96 -19.28 -11.31 23.11
C PHE A 96 -20.59 -10.53 22.96
N GLY A 97 -21.67 -11.13 22.44
CA GLY A 97 -22.94 -10.43 22.26
C GLY A 97 -22.92 -9.33 21.21
N ALA A 98 -21.96 -9.37 20.28
CA ALA A 98 -21.79 -8.41 19.19
C ALA A 98 -22.66 -8.74 17.95
N GLU A 99 -23.67 -9.62 18.07
CA GLU A 99 -24.47 -10.11 16.93
C GLU A 99 -25.40 -9.07 16.30
N ARG A 100 -25.59 -7.92 16.96
CA ARG A 100 -26.47 -6.86 16.47
C ARG A 100 -25.68 -5.81 15.70
N THR A 101 -26.19 -5.41 14.55
CA THR A 101 -25.82 -4.13 13.93
C THR A 101 -26.65 -3.04 14.60
N PRO A 102 -26.05 -1.94 15.11
CA PRO A 102 -26.83 -0.81 15.60
C PRO A 102 -27.76 -0.27 14.50
N ASP A 103 -29.04 -0.08 14.80
CA ASP A 103 -29.97 0.60 13.91
C ASP A 103 -29.47 2.03 13.68
N VAL A 104 -29.22 2.38 12.41
CA VAL A 104 -28.71 3.71 12.05
C VAL A 104 -29.72 4.80 12.42
N GLY A 105 -29.26 5.87 13.07
CA GLY A 105 -30.07 7.08 13.34
C GLY A 105 -30.60 7.27 14.76
N GLY A 106 -30.22 6.45 15.73
CA GLY A 106 -30.58 6.63 17.14
C GLY A 106 -29.46 7.25 18.00
N HIS A 107 -29.81 8.10 18.97
CA HIS A 107 -28.90 8.63 19.99
C HIS A 107 -28.46 7.58 21.04
N VAL A 108 -28.90 6.33 20.92
CA VAL A 108 -28.66 5.26 21.89
C VAL A 108 -27.73 4.23 21.27
N HIS A 109 -26.46 4.28 21.66
CA HIS A 109 -25.52 3.19 21.43
C HIS A 109 -25.59 2.26 22.63
N TYR A 110 -26.02 1.02 22.44
CA TYR A 110 -25.77 -0.04 23.43
C TYR A 110 -24.35 -0.54 23.18
N PRO A 111 -23.36 -0.18 24.03
CA PRO A 111 -22.02 -0.69 23.86
C PRO A 111 -22.07 -2.21 24.05
N VAL A 112 -21.32 -2.93 23.21
CA VAL A 112 -21.02 -4.33 23.48
C VAL A 112 -20.13 -4.36 24.72
N ASP A 113 -20.45 -5.23 25.67
CA ASP A 113 -19.71 -5.32 26.93
C ASP A 113 -18.24 -5.67 26.68
N ALA A 114 -17.32 -5.14 27.50
CA ALA A 114 -15.87 -5.41 27.44
C ALA A 114 -15.15 -5.02 26.13
N VAL A 115 -15.75 -4.19 25.27
CA VAL A 115 -15.05 -3.60 24.10
C VAL A 115 -13.89 -2.73 24.54
N GLY A 116 -12.72 -2.95 23.94
CA GLY A 116 -11.46 -2.30 24.29
C GLY A 116 -10.67 -3.01 25.38
N ASP A 117 -11.32 -3.91 26.13
CA ASP A 117 -10.74 -4.65 27.24
C ASP A 117 -10.47 -6.11 26.87
N LEU A 118 -11.50 -6.88 26.47
CA LEU A 118 -11.37 -8.30 26.10
C LEU A 118 -11.38 -8.52 24.58
N HIS A 119 -12.09 -7.67 23.84
CA HIS A 119 -12.18 -7.73 22.37
C HIS A 119 -12.43 -6.34 21.80
N ASN A 120 -12.44 -6.22 20.47
CA ASN A 120 -12.76 -4.97 19.79
C ASN A 120 -14.00 -5.03 18.90
N TRP A 121 -14.77 -6.12 18.92
CA TRP A 121 -16.07 -6.18 18.25
C TRP A 121 -17.10 -5.18 18.81
N HIS A 122 -17.57 -4.23 18.00
CA HIS A 122 -18.64 -3.30 18.39
C HIS A 122 -19.96 -3.55 17.64
N LYS A 123 -19.94 -4.41 16.60
CA LYS A 123 -21.12 -4.88 15.87
C LYS A 123 -20.78 -6.08 15.00
N LYS A 124 -21.81 -6.79 14.55
CA LYS A 124 -21.73 -7.76 13.45
C LYS A 124 -21.92 -7.03 12.13
N SER A 125 -20.97 -7.18 11.22
CA SER A 125 -21.14 -6.65 9.86
C SER A 125 -22.24 -7.39 9.09
N ILE A 126 -22.95 -6.69 8.21
CA ILE A 126 -23.95 -7.28 7.29
C ILE A 126 -23.34 -8.35 6.37
N PHE A 127 -22.02 -8.33 6.15
CA PHE A 127 -21.36 -9.34 5.32
C PHE A 127 -21.41 -10.73 5.94
N TRP A 128 -21.61 -10.84 7.25
CA TRP A 128 -21.80 -12.13 7.92
C TRP A 128 -23.13 -12.83 7.59
N ASP A 129 -24.07 -12.14 6.93
CA ASP A 129 -25.30 -12.73 6.40
C ASP A 129 -25.04 -13.50 5.09
N LEU A 130 -23.90 -13.26 4.43
CA LEU A 130 -23.47 -14.04 3.28
C LEU A 130 -23.00 -15.43 3.75
N PRO A 131 -23.63 -16.54 3.28
CA PRO A 131 -23.38 -17.88 3.83
C PRO A 131 -21.91 -18.35 3.78
N TYR A 132 -21.15 -17.83 2.82
CA TYR A 132 -19.75 -18.18 2.57
C TYR A 132 -18.74 -17.26 3.26
N TRP A 133 -19.15 -16.16 3.88
CA TRP A 133 -18.23 -15.15 4.44
C TRP A 133 -17.34 -15.70 5.56
N LYS A 134 -17.89 -16.64 6.35
CA LYS A 134 -17.17 -17.38 7.39
C LYS A 134 -16.05 -18.29 6.86
N ASP A 135 -16.10 -18.64 5.58
CA ASP A 135 -15.14 -19.52 4.92
C ASP A 135 -14.07 -18.72 4.13
N HIS A 136 -14.22 -17.40 3.99
CA HIS A 136 -13.19 -16.55 3.39
C HIS A 136 -11.94 -16.46 4.27
N LEU A 137 -10.75 -16.56 3.68
CA LEU A 137 -9.50 -16.36 4.41
C LEU A 137 -9.16 -14.87 4.54
N LEU A 138 -9.49 -14.09 3.51
CA LEU A 138 -9.28 -12.65 3.44
C LEU A 138 -10.62 -11.94 3.20
N ARG A 139 -11.18 -11.33 4.25
CA ARG A 139 -12.49 -10.65 4.24
C ARG A 139 -12.36 -9.15 3.96
N HIS A 140 -11.46 -8.51 4.69
CA HIS A 140 -11.24 -7.07 4.66
C HIS A 140 -9.75 -6.83 4.46
N ASN A 141 -9.38 -6.18 3.36
CA ASN A 141 -7.99 -5.89 3.06
C ASN A 141 -7.51 -4.69 3.86
N LEU A 142 -6.27 -4.77 4.31
CA LEU A 142 -5.50 -3.63 4.75
C LEU A 142 -5.10 -2.81 3.53
N ASP A 143 -5.51 -1.54 3.49
CA ASP A 143 -5.12 -0.67 2.38
C ASP A 143 -3.65 -0.25 2.46
N VAL A 144 -2.83 -0.94 1.68
CA VAL A 144 -1.39 -0.70 1.55
C VAL A 144 -1.11 0.76 1.17
N MET A 145 -1.98 1.40 0.38
CA MET A 145 -1.80 2.79 -0.02
C MET A 145 -1.75 3.71 1.21
N HIS A 146 -2.77 3.63 2.05
CA HIS A 146 -2.83 4.45 3.26
C HIS A 146 -1.81 4.03 4.30
N ILE A 147 -1.54 2.72 4.47
CA ILE A 147 -0.55 2.24 5.44
C ILE A 147 0.85 2.75 5.12
N GLU A 148 1.31 2.56 3.88
CA GLU A 148 2.63 3.01 3.45
C GLU A 148 2.75 4.52 3.51
N LYS A 149 1.70 5.27 3.12
CA LYS A 149 1.68 6.73 3.27
C LYS A 149 1.81 7.16 4.74
N ASN A 150 1.05 6.55 5.66
CA ASN A 150 1.14 6.88 7.08
C ASN A 150 2.54 6.57 7.64
N PHE A 151 3.11 5.43 7.24
CA PHE A 151 4.46 5.05 7.60
C PHE A 151 5.49 6.08 7.10
N PHE A 152 5.40 6.44 5.81
CA PHE A 152 6.27 7.44 5.18
C PHE A 152 6.15 8.80 5.89
N ASP A 153 4.93 9.27 6.15
CA ASP A 153 4.70 10.54 6.85
C ASP A 153 5.32 10.51 8.24
N ASN A 154 5.11 9.44 9.01
CA ASN A 154 5.67 9.31 10.36
C ASN A 154 7.19 9.24 10.32
N LEU A 155 7.78 8.54 9.36
CA LEU A 155 9.22 8.45 9.15
C LEU A 155 9.82 9.81 8.81
N MET A 156 9.33 10.46 7.77
CA MET A 156 9.86 11.73 7.31
C MET A 156 9.65 12.85 8.33
N ASN A 157 8.49 12.90 8.99
CA ASN A 157 8.25 13.89 10.05
C ASN A 157 9.20 13.70 11.24
N THR A 158 9.63 12.47 11.51
CA THR A 158 10.58 12.16 12.60
C THR A 158 12.02 12.50 12.20
N ILE A 159 12.46 12.08 11.01
CA ILE A 159 13.81 12.36 10.47
C ILE A 159 14.03 13.86 10.28
N LEU A 160 13.04 14.57 9.74
CA LEU A 160 13.09 16.02 9.51
C LEU A 160 12.76 16.84 10.77
N ASN A 161 12.34 16.21 11.86
CA ASN A 161 11.90 16.87 13.09
C ASN A 161 10.82 17.95 12.85
N VAL A 162 9.76 17.57 12.14
CA VAL A 162 8.66 18.49 11.80
C VAL A 162 7.85 18.81 13.05
N GLN A 163 7.74 20.09 13.38
CA GLN A 163 7.06 20.55 14.59
C GLN A 163 5.59 20.07 14.63
N GLY A 164 5.18 19.53 15.77
CA GLY A 164 3.83 19.01 16.00
C GLY A 164 3.51 17.67 15.32
N LYS A 165 4.36 17.19 14.40
CA LYS A 165 4.16 15.92 13.67
C LYS A 165 5.22 14.86 13.97
N THR A 166 6.41 15.27 14.40
CA THR A 166 7.48 14.34 14.78
C THR A 166 7.00 13.35 15.84
N LYS A 167 7.34 12.07 15.64
CA LYS A 167 7.12 11.05 16.68
C LYS A 167 8.13 11.19 17.80
N ASP A 168 9.20 11.93 17.59
CA ASP A 168 10.25 12.21 18.55
C ASP A 168 10.06 13.59 19.22
N ASN A 169 9.17 13.62 20.22
CA ASN A 169 8.84 14.83 21.00
C ASN A 169 9.14 14.63 22.50
N LEU A 170 9.03 15.68 23.31
CA LEU A 170 9.34 15.62 24.74
C LEU A 170 8.59 14.49 25.48
N LYS A 171 7.30 14.29 25.19
CA LYS A 171 6.51 13.20 25.81
C LYS A 171 7.08 11.83 25.45
N SER A 172 7.42 11.62 24.17
CA SER A 172 8.08 10.41 23.70
C SER A 172 9.42 10.16 24.41
N ARG A 173 10.21 11.21 24.65
CA ARG A 173 11.49 11.10 25.37
C ARG A 173 11.31 10.76 26.84
N LEU A 174 10.26 11.27 27.48
CA LEU A 174 9.92 10.89 28.86
C LEU A 174 9.44 9.43 28.94
N ASP A 175 8.60 8.99 27.99
CA ASP A 175 8.20 7.58 27.88
C ASP A 175 9.41 6.66 27.66
N LEU A 176 10.39 7.12 26.88
CA LEU A 176 11.59 6.34 26.55
C LEU A 176 12.37 5.92 27.81
N VAL A 177 12.48 6.79 28.82
CA VAL A 177 13.18 6.50 30.08
C VAL A 177 12.55 5.30 30.80
N ASP A 178 11.22 5.20 30.76
CA ASP A 178 10.47 4.13 31.42
C ASP A 178 10.55 2.81 30.62
N ILE A 179 10.74 2.85 29.30
CA ILE A 179 10.60 1.69 28.40
C ILE A 179 11.95 1.11 27.95
N CYS A 180 12.90 1.96 27.54
CA CYS A 180 14.11 1.57 26.84
C CYS A 180 15.37 1.79 27.69
N ALA A 181 16.47 1.10 27.34
CA ALA A 181 17.80 1.36 27.88
C ALA A 181 18.64 2.17 26.88
N ARG A 182 18.24 3.42 26.62
CA ARG A 182 18.91 4.35 25.67
C ARG A 182 19.16 5.69 26.34
N GLU A 183 20.09 5.69 27.29
CA GLU A 183 20.45 6.87 28.09
C GLU A 183 20.90 8.04 27.22
N GLU A 184 21.50 7.78 26.07
CA GLU A 184 21.90 8.77 25.07
C GLU A 184 20.71 9.54 24.46
N LEU A 185 19.48 9.06 24.66
CA LEU A 185 18.26 9.70 24.21
C LEU A 185 17.44 10.31 25.37
N HIS A 186 17.83 10.13 26.63
CA HIS A 186 17.10 10.64 27.78
C HIS A 186 17.13 12.16 27.85
N VAL A 187 16.07 12.75 28.40
CA VAL A 187 16.02 14.19 28.67
C VAL A 187 16.93 14.51 29.85
N ASP A 188 17.71 15.59 29.76
CA ASP A 188 18.55 16.06 30.86
C ASP A 188 17.73 16.76 31.97
N GLU A 189 18.39 17.11 33.09
CA GLU A 189 17.78 17.80 34.23
C GLU A 189 17.15 19.15 33.85
N ASN A 190 17.59 19.77 32.75
CA ASN A 190 17.08 21.03 32.24
C ASN A 190 15.91 20.86 31.25
N GLY A 191 15.45 19.63 31.02
CA GLY A 191 14.36 19.35 30.08
C GLY A 191 14.79 19.30 28.61
N ARG A 192 16.09 19.27 28.31
CA ARG A 192 16.62 19.25 26.94
C ARG A 192 16.87 17.81 26.49
N ALA A 193 16.34 17.47 25.31
CA ALA A 193 16.59 16.18 24.68
C ALA A 193 17.86 16.24 23.80
N PRO A 194 18.78 15.26 23.90
CA PRO A 194 19.93 15.12 23.00
C PRO A 194 19.52 14.96 21.54
N PHE A 195 20.40 15.37 20.63
CA PHE A 195 20.20 15.19 19.20
C PHE A 195 20.27 13.69 18.84
N PRO A 196 19.20 13.07 18.33
CA PRO A 196 19.22 11.63 18.01
C PRO A 196 19.94 11.34 16.70
N ILE A 197 20.51 10.15 16.60
CA ILE A 197 21.22 9.67 15.40
C ILE A 197 20.35 9.54 14.14
N TYR A 198 19.02 9.50 14.30
CA TYR A 198 18.06 9.33 13.19
C TYR A 198 17.47 10.64 12.66
N ARG A 199 17.89 11.78 13.20
CA ARG A 199 17.42 13.10 12.76
C ARG A 199 18.47 13.74 11.87
N LEU A 200 18.04 14.38 10.78
CA LEU A 200 18.92 15.21 9.97
C LEU A 200 19.22 16.52 10.70
N ASP A 201 20.50 16.89 10.75
CA ASP A 201 20.88 18.23 11.17
C ASP A 201 20.50 19.26 10.09
N ALA A 202 20.78 20.53 10.34
CA ALA A 202 20.41 21.60 9.40
C ALA A 202 21.09 21.42 8.02
N ALA A 203 22.39 21.10 8.01
CA ALA A 203 23.16 20.97 6.77
C ALA A 203 22.72 19.74 5.96
N ALA A 204 22.53 18.60 6.63
CA ALA A 204 22.07 17.37 5.99
C ALA A 204 20.62 17.51 5.48
N LYS A 205 19.77 18.26 6.19
CA LYS A 205 18.41 18.60 5.75
C LYS A 205 18.42 19.49 4.50
N ASP A 206 19.25 20.53 4.47
CA ASP A 206 19.38 21.40 3.30
C ASP A 206 19.93 20.64 2.09
N ALA A 207 20.93 19.77 2.30
CA ALA A 207 21.46 18.90 1.25
C ALA A 207 20.40 17.93 0.70
N PHE A 208 19.59 17.34 1.58
CA PHE A 208 18.48 16.47 1.17
C PHE A 208 17.44 17.23 0.33
N PHE A 209 17.04 18.43 0.75
CA PHE A 209 16.10 19.24 -0.01
C PHE A 209 16.68 19.78 -1.32
N ASP A 210 17.97 20.13 -1.34
CA ASP A 210 18.67 20.49 -2.58
C ASP A 210 18.63 19.35 -3.58
N TRP A 211 18.98 18.14 -3.15
CA TRP A 211 18.92 16.95 -3.98
C TRP A 211 17.51 16.71 -4.54
N ILE A 212 16.48 16.75 -3.68
CA ILE A 212 15.08 16.58 -4.10
C ILE A 212 14.63 17.66 -5.09
N SER A 213 15.04 18.91 -4.90
CA SER A 213 14.58 20.03 -5.74
C SER A 213 15.37 20.17 -7.05
N LYS A 214 16.64 19.79 -7.08
CA LYS A 214 17.56 20.09 -8.19
C LYS A 214 17.91 18.88 -9.05
N ASP A 215 17.98 17.69 -8.45
CA ASP A 215 18.54 16.51 -9.11
C ASP A 215 17.51 15.39 -9.31
N VAL A 216 16.45 15.35 -8.49
CA VAL A 216 15.41 14.32 -8.60
C VAL A 216 14.40 14.71 -9.68
N GLU A 217 14.53 14.04 -10.82
CA GLU A 217 13.58 14.13 -11.93
C GLU A 217 12.97 12.77 -12.22
N PHE A 218 11.69 12.79 -12.60
CA PHE A 218 10.97 11.60 -13.04
C PHE A 218 10.42 11.83 -14.46
N PRO A 219 10.21 10.76 -15.24
CA PRO A 219 9.47 10.86 -16.49
C PRO A 219 8.11 11.54 -16.27
N ASP A 220 7.66 12.30 -17.26
CA ASP A 220 6.36 12.96 -17.22
C ASP A 220 5.24 11.94 -16.95
N GLY A 221 4.31 12.28 -16.06
CA GLY A 221 3.23 11.40 -15.61
C GLY A 221 3.62 10.35 -14.56
N TYR A 222 4.90 10.15 -14.21
CA TYR A 222 5.32 9.17 -13.21
C TYR A 222 5.08 9.63 -11.76
N ALA A 223 5.47 10.86 -11.43
CA ALA A 223 5.28 11.47 -10.11
C ALA A 223 5.05 12.98 -10.28
N SER A 224 4.59 13.68 -9.23
CA SER A 224 4.62 15.14 -9.25
C SER A 224 6.06 15.66 -9.19
N ASN A 225 6.25 16.93 -9.55
CA ASN A 225 7.52 17.61 -9.29
C ASN A 225 7.69 17.75 -7.76
N LEU A 226 8.51 16.89 -7.18
CA LEU A 226 8.74 16.83 -5.73
C LEU A 226 9.39 18.09 -5.19
N GLY A 227 10.16 18.81 -6.01
CA GLY A 227 10.75 20.11 -5.66
C GLY A 227 9.69 21.14 -5.27
N ASN A 228 8.53 21.14 -5.93
CA ASN A 228 7.40 22.01 -5.57
C ASN A 228 6.75 21.66 -4.24
N CYS A 229 7.03 20.48 -3.69
CA CYS A 229 6.51 20.03 -2.41
C CYS A 229 7.45 20.38 -1.24
N VAL A 230 8.65 20.91 -1.51
CA VAL A 230 9.63 21.26 -0.47
C VAL A 230 9.29 22.62 0.15
N ASP A 231 9.02 22.63 1.44
CA ASP A 231 8.90 23.86 2.25
C ASP A 231 10.17 24.02 3.09
N ARG A 232 11.11 24.82 2.58
CA ARG A 232 12.41 25.08 3.24
C ARG A 232 12.28 25.91 4.50
N ARG A 233 11.29 26.81 4.56
CA ARG A 233 11.08 27.69 5.72
C ARG A 233 10.71 26.84 6.93
N GLU A 234 9.84 25.86 6.72
CA GLU A 234 9.34 24.98 7.77
C GLU A 234 10.12 23.65 7.86
N GLY A 235 11.07 23.43 6.95
CA GLY A 235 11.92 22.24 6.90
C GLY A 235 11.13 20.94 6.71
N LYS A 236 10.08 20.95 5.89
CA LYS A 236 9.12 19.84 5.71
C LYS A 236 8.66 19.71 4.26
N PHE A 237 7.92 18.63 3.98
CA PHE A 237 7.15 18.53 2.74
C PHE A 237 5.72 19.04 2.92
N THR A 238 5.18 19.65 1.87
CA THR A 238 3.79 20.11 1.77
C THR A 238 3.20 19.66 0.44
N GLY A 239 1.90 19.35 0.40
CA GLY A 239 1.20 19.05 -0.85
C GLY A 239 1.50 17.69 -1.49
N LEU A 240 2.31 16.82 -0.86
CA LEU A 240 2.52 15.44 -1.32
C LEU A 240 1.19 14.68 -1.34
N LYS A 241 0.86 14.06 -2.47
CA LYS A 241 -0.23 13.09 -2.56
C LYS A 241 0.29 11.72 -2.11
N SER A 242 -0.63 10.79 -1.88
CA SER A 242 -0.27 9.40 -1.53
C SER A 242 0.75 8.87 -2.53
N HIS A 243 0.49 8.98 -3.84
CA HIS A 243 1.39 8.51 -4.91
C HIS A 243 2.82 9.06 -4.81
N ASP A 244 2.98 10.33 -4.48
CA ASP A 244 4.31 10.93 -4.30
C ASP A 244 5.04 10.30 -3.10
N CYS A 245 4.31 10.04 -2.00
CA CYS A 245 4.84 9.36 -0.82
C CYS A 245 5.33 7.94 -1.16
N HIS A 246 4.56 7.17 -1.94
CA HIS A 246 4.99 5.82 -2.39
C HIS A 246 6.23 5.88 -3.29
N VAL A 247 6.27 6.83 -4.22
CA VAL A 247 7.45 7.02 -5.08
C VAL A 247 8.68 7.33 -4.24
N MET A 248 8.57 8.25 -3.27
CA MET A 248 9.68 8.55 -2.37
C MET A 248 10.07 7.33 -1.54
N MET A 249 9.10 6.68 -0.89
CA MET A 249 9.31 5.52 -0.02
C MET A 249 9.99 4.37 -0.76
N GLN A 250 9.59 4.04 -1.98
CA GLN A 250 10.06 2.86 -2.72
C GLN A 250 11.25 3.14 -3.62
N ARG A 251 11.38 4.37 -4.16
CA ARG A 251 12.38 4.71 -5.18
C ARG A 251 13.51 5.57 -4.68
N LEU A 252 13.29 6.44 -3.69
CA LEU A 252 14.30 7.39 -3.23
C LEU A 252 14.90 6.99 -1.89
N LEU A 253 14.07 6.68 -0.89
CA LEU A 253 14.51 6.34 0.46
C LEU A 253 15.45 5.12 0.57
N PRO A 254 15.48 4.13 -0.35
CA PRO A 254 16.50 3.08 -0.34
C PRO A 254 17.95 3.58 -0.35
N PHE A 255 18.21 4.79 -0.83
CA PHE A 255 19.56 5.35 -0.89
C PHE A 255 19.66 6.82 -0.45
N ALA A 256 18.54 7.53 -0.32
CA ALA A 256 18.50 8.97 -0.02
C ALA A 256 19.32 9.38 1.21
N PHE A 257 19.37 8.53 2.24
CA PHE A 257 20.04 8.85 3.50
C PHE A 257 21.43 8.23 3.66
N LYS A 258 21.95 7.54 2.65
CA LYS A 258 23.23 6.82 2.74
C LYS A 258 24.40 7.69 3.19
N GLU A 259 24.46 8.91 2.67
CA GLU A 259 25.52 9.89 2.99
C GLU A 259 25.07 10.93 4.05
N LEU A 260 23.83 10.82 4.55
CA LEU A 260 23.22 11.82 5.44
C LEU A 260 22.94 11.33 6.86
N LEU A 261 22.80 10.01 7.04
CA LEU A 261 22.54 9.38 8.33
C LEU A 261 23.55 8.25 8.60
N PRO A 262 23.82 7.91 9.88
CA PRO A 262 24.67 6.78 10.22
C PRO A 262 24.21 5.47 9.56
N LYS A 263 25.18 4.59 9.29
CA LYS A 263 24.96 3.36 8.51
C LYS A 263 23.77 2.53 8.99
N ASN A 264 23.72 2.26 10.29
CA ASN A 264 22.64 1.49 10.90
C ASN A 264 21.26 2.12 10.73
N VAL A 265 21.17 3.47 10.66
CA VAL A 265 19.91 4.20 10.46
C VAL A 265 19.47 4.13 9.02
N TYR A 266 20.34 4.49 8.07
CA TYR A 266 19.93 4.47 6.67
C TYR A 266 19.63 3.04 6.20
N GLU A 267 20.36 2.02 6.68
CA GLU A 267 20.07 0.62 6.32
C GLU A 267 18.71 0.15 6.84
N ALA A 268 18.30 0.60 8.02
CA ALA A 268 16.96 0.30 8.55
C ALA A 268 15.86 0.98 7.73
N VAL A 269 16.06 2.24 7.33
CA VAL A 269 15.14 2.98 6.44
C VAL A 269 15.09 2.33 5.06
N ALA A 270 16.25 2.02 4.48
CA ALA A 270 16.35 1.37 3.18
C ALA A 270 15.70 -0.01 3.20
N GLY A 271 15.81 -0.76 4.30
CA GLY A 271 15.18 -2.05 4.48
C GLY A 271 13.65 -1.98 4.40
N ILE A 272 13.01 -1.06 5.12
CA ILE A 272 11.55 -0.90 5.04
C ILE A 272 11.09 -0.36 3.69
N SER A 273 11.88 0.53 3.08
CA SER A 273 11.64 1.04 1.73
C SER A 273 11.71 -0.06 0.66
N ALA A 274 12.71 -0.93 0.74
CA ALA A 274 12.84 -2.09 -0.13
C ALA A 274 11.68 -3.08 0.09
N PHE A 275 11.28 -3.31 1.33
CA PHE A 275 10.10 -4.13 1.63
C PHE A 275 8.83 -3.61 0.93
N PHE A 276 8.51 -2.32 1.02
CA PHE A 276 7.32 -1.78 0.35
C PHE A 276 7.43 -1.86 -1.18
N ARG A 277 8.62 -1.64 -1.73
CA ARG A 277 8.88 -1.81 -3.17
C ARG A 277 8.62 -3.24 -3.62
N ASP A 278 9.11 -4.21 -2.85
CA ASP A 278 9.02 -5.64 -3.18
C ASP A 278 7.61 -6.19 -2.92
N LEU A 279 6.90 -5.65 -1.91
CA LEU A 279 5.47 -5.92 -1.66
C LEU A 279 4.58 -5.43 -2.81
N CYS A 280 4.94 -4.31 -3.44
CA CYS A 280 4.19 -3.68 -4.52
C CYS A 280 4.60 -4.15 -5.93
N THR A 281 5.29 -5.29 -6.07
CA THR A 281 5.64 -5.82 -7.38
C THR A 281 4.40 -6.29 -8.15
N ARG A 282 4.48 -6.22 -9.48
CA ARG A 282 3.38 -6.65 -10.36
C ARG A 282 3.17 -8.16 -10.38
N SER A 283 4.27 -8.89 -10.16
CA SER A 283 4.32 -10.35 -10.17
C SER A 283 4.99 -10.81 -8.89
N VAL A 284 4.47 -11.88 -8.31
CA VAL A 284 4.90 -12.39 -7.01
C VAL A 284 5.05 -13.91 -7.10
N THR A 285 6.15 -14.44 -6.58
CA THR A 285 6.39 -15.88 -6.45
C THR A 285 6.21 -16.31 -4.98
N PRO A 286 5.93 -17.61 -4.72
CA PRO A 286 5.87 -18.12 -3.33
C PRO A 286 7.16 -17.83 -2.54
N GLU A 287 8.33 -17.95 -3.17
CA GLU A 287 9.61 -17.62 -2.55
C GLU A 287 9.70 -16.13 -2.15
N CYS A 288 9.22 -15.22 -3.01
CA CYS A 288 9.16 -13.79 -2.68
C CYS A 288 8.28 -13.54 -1.44
N ILE A 289 7.12 -14.21 -1.34
CA ILE A 289 6.21 -14.08 -0.19
C ILE A 289 6.89 -14.56 1.10
N GLU A 290 7.55 -15.72 1.08
CA GLU A 290 8.25 -16.25 2.26
C GLU A 290 9.42 -15.35 2.69
N ASN A 291 10.14 -14.80 1.72
CA ASN A 291 11.17 -13.79 1.97
C ASN A 291 10.57 -12.53 2.61
N LEU A 292 9.44 -12.03 2.11
CA LEU A 292 8.74 -10.87 2.69
C LEU A 292 8.28 -11.16 4.13
N LYS A 293 7.68 -12.32 4.40
CA LYS A 293 7.24 -12.75 5.74
C LYS A 293 8.41 -12.81 6.74
N THR A 294 9.54 -13.39 6.32
CA THR A 294 10.72 -13.53 7.17
C THR A 294 11.39 -12.18 7.41
N ASN A 295 11.61 -11.40 6.34
CA ASN A 295 12.37 -10.17 6.41
C ASN A 295 11.63 -9.06 7.16
N ILE A 296 10.30 -8.99 7.07
CA ILE A 296 9.56 -7.90 7.72
C ILE A 296 9.74 -7.93 9.25
N ALA A 297 9.78 -9.11 9.88
CA ALA A 297 10.02 -9.23 11.32
C ALA A 297 11.39 -8.63 11.71
N VAL A 298 12.44 -8.91 10.93
CA VAL A 298 13.79 -8.38 11.13
C VAL A 298 13.83 -6.87 10.89
N ILE A 299 13.21 -6.39 9.80
CA ILE A 299 13.14 -4.96 9.45
C ILE A 299 12.44 -4.18 10.57
N LYS A 300 11.30 -4.67 11.05
CA LYS A 300 10.56 -4.07 12.18
C LYS A 300 11.42 -3.98 13.43
N CYS A 301 12.14 -5.05 13.78
CA CYS A 301 13.05 -5.04 14.92
C CYS A 301 14.22 -4.06 14.73
N ASN A 302 14.76 -3.93 13.51
CA ASN A 302 15.82 -2.97 13.22
C ASN A 302 15.34 -1.52 13.34
N LEU A 303 14.11 -1.22 12.94
CA LEU A 303 13.50 0.08 13.17
C LEU A 303 13.27 0.34 14.65
N GLU A 304 12.75 -0.65 15.40
CA GLU A 304 12.51 -0.53 16.85
C GLU A 304 13.78 -0.20 17.61
N LYS A 305 14.92 -0.77 17.23
CA LYS A 305 16.23 -0.45 17.82
C LYS A 305 16.63 1.02 17.71
N ILE A 306 16.07 1.75 16.76
CA ILE A 306 16.53 3.08 16.36
C ILE A 306 15.52 4.14 16.76
N PHE A 307 14.27 3.99 16.34
CA PHE A 307 13.22 4.97 16.56
C PHE A 307 12.61 4.86 17.97
N PRO A 308 12.03 5.96 18.49
CA PRO A 308 11.41 5.95 19.81
C PRO A 308 10.10 5.14 19.81
N PRO A 309 9.63 4.63 20.97
CA PRO A 309 8.41 3.81 21.06
C PRO A 309 7.16 4.47 20.44
N SER A 310 7.01 5.79 20.59
CA SER A 310 5.93 6.59 19.99
C SER A 310 5.85 6.54 18.47
N PHE A 311 6.91 6.10 17.79
CA PHE A 311 6.92 5.89 16.35
C PHE A 311 6.01 4.72 15.95
N PHE A 312 5.86 3.72 16.80
CA PHE A 312 5.18 2.46 16.49
C PHE A 312 3.71 2.52 16.90
N ASP A 313 2.88 3.12 16.05
CA ASP A 313 1.42 3.01 16.18
C ASP A 313 0.86 1.83 15.38
N VAL A 314 -0.47 1.72 15.32
CA VAL A 314 -1.12 0.59 14.64
C VAL A 314 -0.75 0.54 13.16
N MET A 315 -0.57 1.68 12.49
CA MET A 315 -0.25 1.72 11.06
C MET A 315 1.14 1.14 10.81
N GLU A 316 2.12 1.45 11.66
CA GLU A 316 3.43 0.80 11.58
C GLU A 316 3.33 -0.70 11.90
N HIS A 317 2.48 -1.11 12.84
CA HIS A 317 2.33 -2.50 13.23
C HIS A 317 1.72 -3.35 12.11
N LEU A 318 0.65 -2.87 11.46
CA LEU A 318 -0.09 -3.60 10.42
C LEU A 318 0.78 -4.08 9.25
N VAL A 319 1.92 -3.42 9.02
CA VAL A 319 2.91 -3.82 8.01
C VAL A 319 3.36 -5.28 8.17
N ILE A 320 3.43 -5.80 9.40
CA ILE A 320 3.82 -7.21 9.66
C ILE A 320 2.84 -8.22 9.02
N HIS A 321 1.58 -7.82 8.79
CA HIS A 321 0.53 -8.69 8.24
C HIS A 321 0.39 -8.60 6.72
N LEU A 322 0.97 -7.59 6.08
CA LEU A 322 0.84 -7.37 4.63
C LEU A 322 1.36 -8.55 3.76
N PRO A 323 2.45 -9.25 4.11
CA PRO A 323 2.88 -10.42 3.35
C PRO A 323 1.86 -11.56 3.36
N ARG A 324 1.13 -11.73 4.47
CA ARG A 324 0.06 -12.72 4.56
C ARG A 324 -1.14 -12.32 3.69
N GLU A 325 -1.52 -11.04 3.68
CA GLU A 325 -2.53 -10.58 2.74
C GLU A 325 -2.09 -10.72 1.27
N LEU A 326 -0.79 -10.53 0.98
CA LEU A 326 -0.22 -10.77 -0.35
C LEU A 326 -0.35 -12.23 -0.77
N GLU A 327 -0.07 -13.16 0.14
CA GLU A 327 -0.24 -14.59 -0.10
C GLU A 327 -1.70 -14.97 -0.43
N LEU A 328 -2.65 -14.41 0.31
CA LEU A 328 -4.07 -14.73 0.16
C LEU A 328 -4.74 -14.02 -1.02
N GLY A 329 -4.39 -12.75 -1.25
CA GLY A 329 -5.06 -11.88 -2.20
C GLY A 329 -4.28 -11.61 -3.48
N GLY A 330 -3.05 -12.10 -3.61
CA GLY A 330 -2.17 -11.82 -4.74
C GLY A 330 -1.68 -10.36 -4.78
N PRO A 331 -1.17 -9.89 -5.93
CA PRO A 331 -0.51 -8.59 -6.07
C PRO A 331 -1.32 -7.40 -5.53
N VAL A 332 -0.64 -6.49 -4.83
CA VAL A 332 -1.24 -5.30 -4.17
C VAL A 332 -1.96 -4.38 -5.16
N GLN A 333 -1.53 -4.35 -6.42
CA GLN A 333 -2.09 -3.46 -7.46
C GLN A 333 -3.60 -3.65 -7.73
N TYR A 334 -4.18 -4.76 -7.30
CA TYR A 334 -5.62 -5.02 -7.40
C TYR A 334 -6.37 -4.77 -6.08
N ARG A 335 -5.66 -4.43 -5.01
CA ARG A 335 -6.16 -4.38 -3.63
C ARG A 335 -5.83 -3.08 -2.89
N TRP A 336 -5.32 -2.07 -3.61
CA TRP A 336 -5.10 -0.72 -3.13
C TRP A 336 -6.21 0.26 -3.54
N MET A 337 -6.36 1.36 -2.80
CA MET A 337 -7.46 2.31 -2.99
C MET A 337 -7.33 3.24 -4.21
N TYR A 338 -6.19 3.29 -4.91
CA TYR A 338 -5.96 4.25 -6.00
C TYR A 338 -7.03 4.26 -7.08
N LEU A 339 -7.41 3.09 -7.58
CA LEU A 339 -8.39 2.98 -8.66
C LEU A 339 -9.73 3.56 -8.23
N TYR A 340 -10.17 3.18 -7.03
CA TYR A 340 -11.45 3.59 -6.46
C TYR A 340 -11.46 5.08 -6.13
N GLU A 341 -10.40 5.63 -5.51
CA GLU A 341 -10.32 7.05 -5.19
C GLU A 341 -10.25 7.93 -6.44
N ARG A 342 -9.48 7.52 -7.46
CA ARG A 342 -9.43 8.24 -8.74
C ARG A 342 -10.80 8.26 -9.42
N TYR A 343 -11.51 7.14 -9.39
CA TYR A 343 -12.87 7.06 -9.94
C TYR A 343 -13.87 7.89 -9.13
N MET A 344 -13.83 7.83 -7.80
CA MET A 344 -14.66 8.69 -6.94
C MET A 344 -14.38 10.17 -7.18
N PHE A 345 -13.12 10.56 -7.38
CA PHE A 345 -12.77 11.93 -7.73
C PHE A 345 -13.36 12.34 -9.09
N HIS A 346 -13.39 11.43 -10.07
CA HIS A 346 -14.08 11.67 -11.34
C HIS A 346 -15.59 11.88 -11.15
N LEU A 347 -16.26 11.00 -10.38
CA LEU A 347 -17.68 11.14 -10.06
C LEU A 347 -17.98 12.45 -9.34
N LYS A 348 -17.15 12.85 -8.37
CA LYS A 348 -17.29 14.13 -7.65
C LYS A 348 -17.28 15.33 -8.59
N LYS A 349 -16.53 15.29 -9.70
CA LYS A 349 -16.53 16.36 -10.72
C LYS A 349 -17.82 16.44 -11.54
N MET A 350 -18.57 15.35 -11.62
CA MET A 350 -19.88 15.31 -12.30
C MET A 350 -20.98 15.95 -11.45
N VAL A 351 -20.80 16.02 -10.13
CA VAL A 351 -21.78 16.62 -9.22
C VAL A 351 -21.80 18.14 -9.41
N LYS A 352 -22.88 18.65 -10.01
CA LYS A 352 -23.13 20.09 -10.16
C LYS A 352 -24.10 20.64 -9.12
N ASN A 353 -24.94 19.78 -8.54
CA ASN A 353 -25.87 20.13 -7.48
C ASN A 353 -25.73 19.13 -6.31
N LEU A 354 -25.23 19.61 -5.17
CA LEU A 354 -25.04 18.80 -3.96
C LEU A 354 -26.36 18.34 -3.32
N SER A 355 -27.48 19.00 -3.61
CA SER A 355 -28.81 18.55 -3.13
C SER A 355 -29.38 17.37 -3.93
N ARG A 356 -28.79 17.05 -5.08
CA ARG A 356 -29.21 15.98 -6.01
C ARG A 356 -27.96 15.33 -6.62
N VAL A 357 -27.19 14.64 -5.77
CA VAL A 357 -25.89 14.05 -6.16
C VAL A 357 -26.07 13.03 -7.27
N GLU A 358 -26.97 12.06 -7.07
CA GLU A 358 -27.23 10.96 -8.00
C GLU A 358 -27.76 11.50 -9.34
N GLY A 359 -28.75 12.40 -9.29
CA GLY A 359 -29.31 13.05 -10.46
C GLY A 359 -28.28 13.87 -11.26
N SER A 360 -27.35 14.54 -10.57
CA SER A 360 -26.26 15.28 -11.22
C SER A 360 -25.31 14.33 -11.96
N ILE A 361 -24.95 13.21 -11.33
CA ILE A 361 -24.08 12.20 -11.93
C ILE A 361 -24.74 11.60 -13.18
N VAL A 362 -26.00 11.15 -13.07
CA VAL A 362 -26.75 10.58 -14.20
C VAL A 362 -26.85 11.57 -15.37
N ALA A 363 -27.23 12.82 -15.10
CA ALA A 363 -27.33 13.84 -16.14
C ALA A 363 -25.99 14.08 -16.87
N GLN A 364 -24.88 14.02 -16.12
CA GLN A 364 -23.56 14.24 -16.68
C GLN A 364 -23.01 13.02 -17.44
N PHE A 365 -23.38 11.80 -17.02
CA PHE A 365 -23.15 10.59 -17.81
C PHE A 365 -23.90 10.66 -19.14
N ILE A 366 -25.20 10.97 -19.14
CA ILE A 366 -26.00 11.10 -20.36
C ILE A 366 -25.39 12.14 -21.31
N ARG A 367 -24.95 13.28 -20.79
CA ARG A 367 -24.24 14.29 -21.60
C ARG A 367 -22.94 13.76 -22.19
N ALA A 368 -22.14 13.04 -21.39
CA ALA A 368 -20.88 12.47 -21.86
C ALA A 368 -21.12 11.41 -22.96
N GLU A 369 -22.11 10.55 -22.79
CA GLU A 369 -22.50 9.55 -23.79
C GLU A 369 -23.04 10.19 -25.06
N THR A 370 -23.91 11.20 -24.94
CA THR A 370 -24.46 11.94 -26.08
C THR A 370 -23.35 12.66 -26.84
N SER A 371 -22.40 13.28 -26.13
CA SER A 371 -21.22 13.89 -26.75
C SER A 371 -20.39 12.85 -27.48
N ASN A 372 -20.06 11.72 -26.83
CA ASN A 372 -19.29 10.62 -27.43
C ASN A 372 -19.99 10.06 -28.69
N PHE A 373 -21.30 9.90 -28.66
CA PHE A 373 -22.09 9.45 -29.82
C PHE A 373 -22.03 10.48 -30.95
N ALA A 374 -22.22 11.76 -30.64
CA ALA A 374 -22.12 12.85 -31.61
C ALA A 374 -20.74 12.94 -32.27
N GLU A 375 -19.67 12.49 -31.60
CA GLU A 375 -18.32 12.49 -32.17
C GLU A 375 -18.22 11.73 -33.49
N HIS A 376 -19.03 10.69 -33.69
CA HIS A 376 -19.03 9.86 -34.91
C HIS A 376 -19.55 10.61 -36.14
N TYR A 377 -20.29 11.70 -35.95
CA TYR A 377 -20.86 12.51 -37.03
C TYR A 377 -19.96 13.69 -37.42
N PHE A 378 -18.90 13.96 -36.66
CA PHE A 378 -17.93 15.00 -37.03
C PHE A 378 -16.86 14.43 -37.99
N PRO A 379 -16.41 15.26 -38.95
CA PRO A 379 -15.24 14.94 -39.79
C PRO A 379 -14.00 14.58 -38.95
N GLY A 380 -13.09 13.78 -39.51
CA GLY A 380 -11.92 13.25 -38.81
C GLY A 380 -10.94 14.33 -38.32
N GLU A 381 -10.99 15.51 -38.94
CA GLU A 381 -10.16 16.67 -38.60
C GLU A 381 -10.67 17.42 -37.35
N VAL A 382 -11.92 17.21 -36.96
CA VAL A 382 -12.52 17.86 -35.79
C VAL A 382 -11.97 17.22 -34.52
N GLN A 383 -11.36 18.05 -33.68
CA GLN A 383 -10.86 17.64 -32.38
C GLN A 383 -12.03 17.36 -31.42
N THR A 384 -12.35 16.09 -31.24
CA THR A 384 -13.33 15.61 -30.26
C THR A 384 -12.63 15.06 -29.02
N LYS A 385 -13.36 14.63 -27.99
CA LYS A 385 -12.76 14.13 -26.75
C LYS A 385 -12.00 12.82 -26.96
N SER A 386 -12.48 11.93 -27.85
CA SER A 386 -11.78 10.69 -28.20
C SER A 386 -10.62 10.90 -29.18
N ARG A 387 -10.70 11.91 -30.06
CA ARG A 387 -9.65 12.24 -31.05
C ARG A 387 -8.61 13.20 -30.53
N LYS A 388 -8.87 13.85 -29.39
CA LYS A 388 -7.90 14.72 -28.74
C LYS A 388 -6.71 13.85 -28.35
N PRO A 389 -5.50 14.14 -28.86
CA PRO A 389 -4.32 13.41 -28.43
C PRO A 389 -4.24 13.48 -26.91
N ALA A 390 -3.96 12.33 -26.28
CA ALA A 390 -3.66 12.31 -24.86
C ALA A 390 -2.56 13.34 -24.57
N ARG A 391 -2.47 13.86 -23.34
CA ARG A 391 -1.31 14.68 -22.95
C ARG A 391 0.02 13.95 -23.22
N HIS A 392 -0.05 12.62 -23.22
CA HIS A 392 0.99 11.68 -23.58
C HIS A 392 0.53 10.89 -24.83
N ASP A 393 0.26 11.59 -25.95
CA ASP A 393 0.15 10.92 -27.24
C ASP A 393 1.56 10.76 -27.79
N ASP A 394 2.24 9.70 -27.35
CA ASP A 394 3.56 9.33 -27.82
C ASP A 394 3.51 8.76 -29.26
N ARG A 395 2.31 8.53 -29.83
CA ARG A 395 2.00 8.00 -31.19
C ARG A 395 2.80 6.81 -31.68
N GLY A 396 3.75 6.32 -30.88
CA GLY A 396 4.85 5.45 -31.28
C GLY A 396 5.50 5.84 -32.61
N GLU A 397 6.38 4.99 -33.09
CA GLU A 397 6.48 4.76 -34.51
C GLU A 397 5.82 3.39 -34.75
N ARG A 398 4.86 3.31 -35.68
CA ARG A 398 4.36 1.99 -36.08
C ARG A 398 5.52 1.30 -36.78
N ALA A 399 5.93 0.14 -36.27
CA ALA A 399 6.99 -0.62 -36.90
C ALA A 399 6.57 -0.96 -38.35
N THR A 400 7.42 -0.62 -39.31
CA THR A 400 7.20 -0.96 -40.71
C THR A 400 7.73 -2.36 -40.95
N TYR A 401 6.83 -3.31 -41.16
CA TYR A 401 7.19 -4.67 -41.52
C TYR A 401 7.16 -4.84 -43.04
N TYR A 402 8.09 -5.62 -43.58
CA TYR A 402 8.09 -6.01 -45.00
C TYR A 402 7.07 -7.12 -45.32
N VAL A 403 6.30 -7.56 -44.32
CA VAL A 403 5.28 -8.59 -44.41
C VAL A 403 4.00 -8.09 -43.74
N THR A 404 2.86 -8.67 -44.12
CA THR A 404 1.60 -8.43 -43.40
C THR A 404 1.71 -9.01 -41.99
N VAL A 405 1.64 -8.14 -40.99
CA VAL A 405 1.67 -8.50 -39.57
C VAL A 405 0.28 -8.25 -38.98
N PRO A 406 -0.33 -9.21 -38.27
CA PRO A 406 -1.63 -9.01 -37.64
C PRO A 406 -1.65 -7.82 -36.67
N ASP A 407 -2.79 -7.15 -36.54
CA ASP A 407 -2.86 -5.87 -35.81
C ASP A 407 -2.44 -6.00 -34.34
N ILE A 408 -2.67 -7.17 -33.72
CA ILE A 408 -2.24 -7.51 -32.35
C ILE A 408 -0.71 -7.47 -32.16
N PHE A 409 0.08 -7.58 -33.24
CA PHE A 409 1.55 -7.46 -33.22
C PHE A 409 2.05 -6.14 -33.82
N THR A 410 1.14 -5.25 -34.21
CA THR A 410 1.48 -3.91 -34.70
C THR A 410 1.38 -2.86 -33.59
N ASP A 411 1.99 -3.18 -32.45
CA ASP A 411 2.02 -2.27 -31.32
C ASP A 411 2.71 -0.96 -31.69
N VAL A 412 2.08 0.13 -31.28
CA VAL A 412 2.54 1.48 -31.50
C VAL A 412 3.28 1.93 -30.23
N GLY A 413 4.60 2.06 -30.31
CA GLY A 413 5.42 2.44 -29.16
C GLY A 413 6.72 3.15 -29.53
N ARG A 414 7.30 3.85 -28.56
CA ARG A 414 8.63 4.48 -28.70
C ARG A 414 9.67 3.64 -27.98
N LEU A 415 10.64 3.10 -28.72
CA LEU A 415 11.73 2.34 -28.13
C LEU A 415 12.57 3.26 -27.22
N SER A 416 12.85 2.80 -25.99
CA SER A 416 13.69 3.53 -25.03
C SER A 416 14.95 2.72 -24.73
N GLY A 417 16.10 3.40 -24.73
CA GLY A 417 17.42 2.79 -24.53
C GLY A 417 18.12 2.37 -25.83
N LYS A 418 19.32 1.80 -25.70
CA LYS A 418 20.07 1.28 -26.85
C LYS A 418 19.50 -0.07 -27.30
N PRO A 419 19.24 -0.28 -28.60
CA PRO A 419 18.77 -1.57 -29.10
C PRO A 419 19.80 -2.66 -28.81
N LYS A 420 19.31 -3.85 -28.46
CA LYS A 420 20.13 -5.04 -28.29
C LYS A 420 19.65 -6.10 -29.27
N ASN A 421 20.57 -6.62 -30.08
CA ASN A 421 20.29 -7.78 -30.91
C ASN A 421 20.34 -9.03 -30.04
N ARG A 422 19.28 -9.82 -30.09
CA ARG A 422 19.19 -11.12 -29.43
C ARG A 422 18.65 -12.12 -30.43
N GLN A 423 19.35 -13.24 -30.60
CA GLN A 423 18.78 -14.40 -31.29
C GLN A 423 17.99 -15.23 -30.28
N LEU A 424 16.81 -15.67 -30.69
CA LEU A 424 16.02 -16.62 -29.92
C LEU A 424 16.69 -17.99 -30.00
N THR A 425 16.64 -18.75 -28.90
CA THR A 425 17.01 -20.16 -28.92
C THR A 425 15.94 -20.98 -29.66
N GLU A 426 16.28 -22.20 -30.09
CA GLU A 426 15.30 -23.09 -30.75
C GLU A 426 14.09 -23.38 -29.84
N GLU A 427 14.33 -23.58 -28.54
CA GLU A 427 13.27 -23.81 -27.55
C GLU A 427 12.34 -22.59 -27.45
N GLU A 428 12.90 -21.38 -27.35
CA GLU A 428 12.11 -20.15 -27.32
C GLU A 428 11.31 -19.94 -28.61
N HIS A 429 11.89 -20.30 -29.77
CA HIS A 429 11.20 -20.23 -31.04
C HIS A 429 10.01 -21.22 -31.09
N SER A 430 10.20 -22.46 -30.64
CA SER A 430 9.11 -23.44 -30.56
C SER A 430 8.01 -23.00 -29.58
N GLN A 431 8.37 -22.45 -28.43
CA GLN A 431 7.40 -21.93 -27.45
C GLN A 431 6.60 -20.76 -28.01
N LEU A 432 7.26 -19.79 -28.65
CA LEU A 432 6.60 -18.67 -29.33
C LEU A 432 5.66 -19.16 -30.42
N GLN A 433 6.09 -20.09 -31.26
CA GLN A 433 5.28 -20.64 -32.33
C GLN A 433 4.02 -21.34 -31.78
N ILE A 434 4.15 -22.17 -30.75
CA ILE A 434 3.00 -22.84 -30.11
C ILE A 434 2.05 -21.82 -29.49
N TYR A 435 2.58 -20.81 -28.80
CA TYR A 435 1.77 -19.75 -28.20
C TYR A 435 0.98 -18.99 -29.26
N LEU A 436 1.63 -18.60 -30.36
CA LEU A 436 1.00 -17.90 -31.48
C LEU A 436 -0.11 -18.74 -32.12
N LEU A 437 0.13 -20.02 -32.40
CA LEU A 437 -0.89 -20.91 -32.99
C LEU A 437 -2.11 -21.09 -32.09
N THR A 438 -1.90 -21.21 -30.78
CA THR A 438 -2.98 -21.51 -29.83
C THR A 438 -3.73 -20.29 -29.27
N ASN A 439 -3.17 -19.08 -29.41
CA ASN A 439 -3.72 -17.87 -28.78
C ASN A 439 -3.94 -16.68 -29.74
N CYS A 440 -3.59 -16.80 -31.03
CA CYS A 440 -3.79 -15.72 -31.98
C CYS A 440 -4.97 -16.02 -32.90
N GLU A 441 -6.07 -15.27 -32.74
CA GLU A 441 -7.32 -15.48 -33.50
C GLU A 441 -7.11 -15.42 -35.02
N ASP A 442 -6.19 -14.56 -35.49
CA ASP A 442 -5.84 -14.42 -36.90
C ASP A 442 -5.19 -15.68 -37.52
N VAL A 443 -4.74 -16.62 -36.70
CA VAL A 443 -4.05 -17.85 -37.14
C VAL A 443 -4.96 -19.08 -37.08
N PHE A 444 -6.12 -19.00 -36.41
CA PHE A 444 -7.09 -20.10 -36.31
C PHE A 444 -7.66 -20.55 -37.67
N GLN A 445 -7.73 -19.63 -38.64
CA GLN A 445 -8.13 -19.96 -40.02
C GLN A 445 -7.18 -20.98 -40.71
N TYR A 446 -5.94 -21.11 -40.22
CA TYR A 446 -4.96 -22.08 -40.71
C TYR A 446 -4.94 -23.39 -39.91
N GLU A 447 -5.58 -23.44 -38.73
CA GLU A 447 -5.80 -24.68 -37.97
C GLU A 447 -6.97 -25.49 -38.52
N SER A 448 -8.01 -24.82 -39.03
CA SER A 448 -9.12 -25.46 -39.74
C SER A 448 -8.77 -25.66 -41.21
N GLY A 449 -8.29 -26.85 -41.57
CA GLY A 449 -8.06 -27.27 -42.95
C GLY A 449 -9.26 -26.98 -43.86
N SER A 450 -9.17 -25.88 -44.61
CA SER A 450 -10.11 -25.54 -45.66
C SER A 450 -9.71 -26.31 -46.91
N ASN A 451 -10.65 -27.13 -47.41
CA ASN A 451 -10.57 -27.84 -48.67
C ASN A 451 -9.98 -26.96 -49.78
N ILE A 452 -8.94 -27.49 -50.43
CA ILE A 452 -8.42 -26.96 -51.67
C ILE A 452 -9.52 -27.14 -52.74
N ASP A 453 -10.18 -26.04 -53.10
CA ASP A 453 -11.01 -25.99 -54.30
C ASP A 453 -10.12 -26.18 -55.53
N THR A 454 -10.21 -27.38 -56.11
CA THR A 454 -9.60 -27.72 -57.40
C THR A 454 -10.27 -26.89 -58.50
N PRO A 455 -9.54 -26.19 -59.38
CA PRO A 455 -10.18 -25.40 -60.42
C PRO A 455 -10.82 -26.34 -61.46
N GLN A 456 -12.16 -26.27 -61.58
CA GLN A 456 -12.88 -26.86 -62.71
C GLN A 456 -12.46 -26.15 -64.00
N ARG A 457 -11.82 -26.90 -64.91
CA ARG A 457 -11.72 -26.55 -66.32
C ARG A 457 -13.12 -26.34 -66.90
N ARG A 458 -13.34 -25.19 -67.53
CA ARG A 458 -14.27 -25.06 -68.66
C ARG A 458 -13.56 -24.33 -69.80
N ASN A 459 -13.79 -24.88 -70.99
CA ASN A 459 -13.24 -24.53 -72.29
C ASN A 459 -13.50 -23.08 -72.70
#